data_AF-A0A6V7K2K9-F1
#
_entry.id   AF-A0A6V7K2K9-F1
#
_cell.length_a   1.000
_cell.length_b   1.000
_cell.length_c   1.000
_cell.angle_alpha   90.00
_cell.angle_beta   90.00
_cell.angle_gamma   90.00
#
_symmetry.space_group_name_H-M   'P 1'
#
loop_
_entity.id
_entity.type
_entity.pdbx_description
1 polymer ?
#
loop_
_entity_poly.entity_id
_entity_poly.type
_entity_poly.pdbx_seq_one_letter_code
_entity_poly.pdbx_strand_id
1 'polypeptide(L)' 'MNIFEKMDGLVSFKIYYNPVEEDRQEVRRFAIDSDVVTSFLYLREKILGLFPDLRERRWTLFWK' A
#
# COMPACT_ATOMS: atom_id res chain seq x y z
N MET A 1 4.49 32.99 15.88
CA MET A 1 3.82 31.72 16.20
C MET A 1 3.40 31.12 14.86
N ASN A 2 4.19 30.18 14.31
CA ASN A 2 3.90 29.58 13.01
C ASN A 2 2.91 28.43 13.22
N ILE A 3 1.72 28.58 12.66
CA ILE A 3 0.67 27.55 12.62
C ILE A 3 0.96 26.68 11.40
N PHE A 4 1.89 25.74 11.54
CA PHE A 4 1.97 24.58 10.66
C PHE A 4 1.45 23.38 11.45
N GLU A 5 0.13 23.29 11.60
CA GLU A 5 -0.49 22.01 11.94
C GLU A 5 -0.40 21.11 10.71
N LYS A 6 0.65 20.30 10.64
CA LYS A 6 0.81 19.20 9.69
C LYS A 6 -0.16 18.07 10.10
N MET A 7 -1.45 18.27 9.86
CA MET A 7 -2.51 17.25 9.96
C MET A 7 -2.60 16.53 8.61
N ASP A 8 -2.56 15.20 8.44
CA ASP A 8 -2.06 14.08 9.23
C ASP A 8 -0.72 13.67 8.61
N GLY A 9 0.26 13.20 9.39
CA GLY A 9 1.51 12.64 8.89
C GLY A 9 1.34 11.34 8.11
N LEU A 10 0.28 11.18 7.31
CA LEU A 10 -0.13 9.95 6.65
C LEU A 10 -0.28 10.14 5.14
N VAL A 11 0.19 9.17 4.37
CA VAL A 11 0.00 9.07 2.93
C VAL A 11 -0.95 7.92 2.64
N SER A 12 -2.05 8.23 1.95
CA SER A 12 -3.08 7.25 1.60
C SER A 12 -2.78 6.56 0.28
N PHE A 13 -2.87 5.24 0.28
CA PHE A 13 -2.70 4.38 -0.89
C PHE A 13 -4.01 3.66 -1.19
N LYS A 14 -4.30 3.53 -2.49
CA LYS A 14 -5.35 2.67 -3.02
C LYS A 14 -4.71 1.63 -3.93
N ILE A 15 -4.81 0.36 -3.55
CA ILE A 15 -4.28 -0.76 -4.33
C ILE A 15 -5.41 -1.47 -5.05
N TYR A 16 -5.10 -1.84 -6.29
CA TYR A 16 -5.90 -2.72 -7.13
C TYR A 16 -5.12 -4.01 -7.30
N TYR A 17 -5.73 -5.13 -6.89
CA TYR A 17 -5.18 -6.46 -7.06
C TYR A 17 -6.14 -7.27 -7.93
N ASN A 18 -5.60 -7.82 -9.02
CA ASN A 18 -6.34 -8.69 -9.93
C ASN A 18 -5.67 -10.08 -9.88
N PRO A 19 -6.18 -11.01 -9.06
CA PRO A 19 -5.68 -12.38 -9.06
C PRO A 19 -5.97 -13.01 -10.42
N VAL A 20 -5.01 -13.75 -10.99
CA VAL A 20 -5.20 -14.41 -12.30
C VAL A 20 -6.29 -15.49 -12.24
N GLU A 21 -6.47 -16.09 -11.06
CA GLU A 21 -7.42 -17.19 -10.82
C GLU A 21 -8.83 -16.71 -10.47
N GLU A 22 -9.03 -15.42 -10.27
CA GLU A 22 -10.32 -14.86 -9.88
C GLU A 22 -10.78 -13.78 -10.86
N ASP A 23 -12.02 -13.87 -11.36
CA ASP A 23 -12.62 -12.86 -12.23
C ASP A 23 -13.12 -11.63 -11.44
N ARG A 24 -12.47 -11.30 -10.32
CA ARG A 24 -12.80 -10.15 -9.48
C ARG A 24 -11.57 -9.34 -9.14
N GLN A 25 -11.72 -8.03 -9.26
CA GLN A 25 -10.73 -7.08 -8.77
C GLN A 25 -10.93 -6.83 -7.28
N GLU A 26 -9.88 -7.06 -6.50
CA GLU A 26 -9.83 -6.62 -5.11
C GLU A 26 -9.28 -5.20 -5.02
N VAL A 27 -9.97 -4.36 -4.24
CA VAL A 27 -9.53 -2.98 -3.98
C VAL A 27 -9.36 -2.80 -2.48
N ARG A 28 -8.16 -2.40 -2.06
CA ARG A 28 -7.88 -2.08 -0.65
C ARG A 28 -7.29 -0.68 -0.53
N ARG A 29 -7.60 -0.02 0.59
CA ARG A 29 -7.01 1.28 0.96
C ARG A 29 -6.27 1.13 2.28
N PHE A 30 -5.13 1.80 2.39
CA PHE A 30 -4.36 1.88 3.63
C PHE A 30 -3.59 3.19 3.68
N ALA A 31 -3.16 3.57 4.87
CA ALA A 31 -2.30 4.73 5.08
C ALA A 31 -0.92 4.28 5.60
N ILE A 32 0.11 5.05 5.24
CA ILE A 32 1.47 4.90 5.74
C ILE A 32 1.95 6.24 6.30
N ASP A 33 2.64 6.24 7.44
CA ASP A 33 3.25 7.45 7.98
C ASP A 33 4.27 8.08 7.02
N SER A 34 4.26 9.41 6.91
CA SER A 34 5.09 10.19 6.00
C SER A 34 6.58 9.97 6.22
N ASP A 35 6.95 9.56 7.44
CA ASP A 35 8.33 9.37 7.85
C ASP A 35 8.88 8.02 7.37
N VAL A 36 8.00 7.08 6.99
CA VAL A 36 8.39 5.74 6.50
C VAL A 36 7.87 5.43 5.09
N VAL A 37 7.07 6.32 4.49
CA VAL A 37 6.42 6.10 3.18
C VAL A 37 7.41 5.88 2.03
N THR A 38 8.63 6.40 2.15
CA THR A 38 9.68 6.24 1.14
C THR A 38 10.37 4.87 1.20
N SER A 39 10.09 4.05 2.22
CA SER A 39 10.67 2.71 2.38
C SER A 39 9.92 1.69 1.54
N PHE A 40 10.56 1.20 0.46
CA PHE A 40 10.01 0.12 -0.35
C PHE A 40 9.76 -1.16 0.46
N LEU A 41 10.66 -1.50 1.39
CA LEU A 41 10.49 -2.68 2.25
C LEU A 41 9.23 -2.55 3.11
N TYR A 42 8.98 -1.37 3.69
CA TYR A 42 7.78 -1.13 4.48
C TYR A 42 6.50 -1.26 3.64
N LEU A 43 6.49 -0.64 2.45
CA LEU A 43 5.36 -0.76 1.51
C LEU A 43 5.11 -2.21 1.11
N ARG A 44 6.17 -2.97 0.80
CA ARG A 44 6.09 -4.39 0.46
C ARG A 44 5.47 -5.21 1.59
N GLU A 45 5.95 -5.06 2.82
CA GLU A 45 5.41 -5.81 3.97
C GLU A 45 3.95 -5.41 4.27
N LYS A 46 3.60 -4.13 4.11
CA LYS A 46 2.21 -3.67 4.24
C LYS A 46 1.30 -4.36 3.22
N ILE A 47 1.74 -4.48 1.97
CA ILE A 47 1.01 -5.16 0.90
C ILE A 47 0.86 -6.66 1.21
N LEU A 48 1.93 -7.34 1.64
CA LEU A 48 1.90 -8.75 2.01
C LEU A 48 1.05 -9.03 3.28
N GLY A 49 0.81 -8.01 4.11
CA GLY A 49 -0.16 -8.07 5.20
C GLY A 49 -1.61 -7.95 4.75
N LEU A 50 -1.87 -7.20 3.67
CA LEU A 50 -3.21 -7.02 3.10
C LEU A 50 -3.63 -8.16 2.17
N PHE A 51 -2.66 -8.76 1.48
CA PHE A 51 -2.84 -9.85 0.53
C PHE A 51 -1.86 -10.99 0.85
N PRO A 52 -2.16 -11.84 1.85
CA PRO A 52 -1.27 -12.92 2.29
C PRO A 52 -0.87 -13.88 1.16
N ASP A 53 -1.77 -14.13 0.20
CA ASP A 53 -1.54 -15.02 -0.93
C ASP A 53 -0.39 -14.56 -1.84
N LEU A 54 -0.03 -13.27 -1.80
CA LEU A 54 1.12 -12.75 -2.54
C LEU A 54 2.47 -13.21 -1.97
N ARG A 55 2.52 -13.74 -0.74
CA ARG A 55 3.77 -14.23 -0.13
C ARG A 55 4.33 -15.45 -0.85
N GLU A 56 3.46 -16.27 -1.41
CA GLU A 56 3.82 -17.52 -2.09
C GLU A 56 3.83 -17.38 -3.62
N ARG A 57 3.54 -16.17 -4.13
CA ARG A 57 3.43 -15.88 -5.56
C ARG A 57 4.51 -14.89 -6.00
N ARG A 58 4.91 -14.95 -7.27
CA ARG A 58 5.67 -13.85 -7.88
C ARG A 58 4.70 -12.76 -8.32
N TRP A 59 4.97 -11.53 -7.93
CA TRP A 59 4.16 -10.37 -8.27
C TRP A 59 5.05 -9.15 -8.50
N THR A 60 4.49 -8.18 -9.21
CA THR A 60 5.16 -6.91 -9.51
C THR A 60 4.22 -5.77 -9.11
N LEU A 61 4.76 -4.76 -8.44
CA LEU A 61 4.06 -3.52 -8.18
C LEU A 61 4.30 -2.55 -9.34
N PHE A 62 3.25 -1.90 -9.81
CA PHE A 62 3.33 -0.81 -10.78
C PHE A 62 2.39 0.32 -10.38
N TRP A 63 2.68 1.52 -10.85
CA TRP A 63 1.87 2.73 -10.65
C TRP A 63 1.58 3.38 -12.01
N LYS A 64 0.49 4.14 -12.08
CA LYS A 64 0.08 4.92 -13.27
C LYS A 64 0.17 6.40 -12.97
#